data_AF-A0A512UGE5-F1
#
_entry.id   AF-A0A512UGE5-F1
#
_cell.length_a   1.000
_cell.length_b   1.000
_cell.length_c   1.000
_cell.angle_alpha   90.00
_cell.angle_beta   90.00
_cell.angle_gamma   90.00
#
_symmetry.space_group_name_H-M   'P 1'
#
loop_
_entity.id
_entity.type
_entity.pdbx_description
1 polymer ?
#
loop_
_entity_poly.entity_id
_entity_poly.type
_entity_poly.pdbx_seq_one_letter_code
_entity_poly.pdbx_strand_id
1 'polypeptide(L)'
;MSMITSLSGIKISTPTDKTVSRGPGRNYQKAEGPSKGFSEPPATYIDVVDEDFGFMEDSPVVEDSPVVEDSPVVEVSPVVEVSPVMEHSPVVEASPVIEHSPIVEAFPVVEHSPVDRTTYVPTPPQWQFPQTAIQDREQILNNINVHMKSFIDELDFDEASFRHSAGVLRLTLADMVRWAHAVGIRDVRFHKKLHFTQNMYRVMSDAAEYLRFFRTEGTASFLVRRVVQLNVRLLTMYDSLGAPDTSIDGFDTTVSGFRRILVSWGDMFSHLEDAPFSSKLVFRSQFIEAQNVLARFANHFMETHPSAISAQWGF
;
A
#
# COMPACT_ATOMS: atom_id res chain seq x y z
N MET A 1 -42.53 -67.70 11.91
CA MET A 1 -41.72 -67.58 10.68
C MET A 1 -40.65 -66.54 10.99
N SER A 2 -39.36 -66.86 11.24
CA SER A 2 -38.39 -67.63 10.43
C SER A 2 -38.29 -67.07 8.99
N MET A 3 -37.14 -66.64 8.45
CA MET A 3 -35.72 -66.80 8.87
C MET A 3 -34.79 -65.63 8.43
N ILE A 4 -33.78 -65.34 9.26
CA ILE A 4 -32.33 -65.03 9.03
C ILE A 4 -31.85 -64.77 7.56
N THR A 5 -30.86 -63.89 7.24
CA THR A 5 -29.40 -64.08 7.49
C THR A 5 -28.50 -62.87 7.11
N SER A 6 -27.47 -62.57 7.96
CA SER A 6 -26.14 -61.91 7.76
C SER A 6 -26.01 -60.53 7.03
N LEU A 7 -25.31 -59.47 7.50
CA LEU A 7 -24.10 -59.20 8.33
C LEU A 7 -22.78 -58.94 7.56
N SER A 8 -21.97 -58.05 8.18
CA SER A 8 -20.60 -57.56 7.85
C SER A 8 -20.49 -56.47 6.75
N GLY A 9 -19.70 -55.40 6.93
CA GLY A 9 -18.99 -54.96 8.14
C GLY A 9 -18.33 -53.58 8.00
N ILE A 10 -18.47 -52.71 9.01
CA ILE A 10 -17.73 -51.44 9.13
C ILE A 10 -16.46 -51.70 9.93
N LYS A 11 -15.32 -51.12 9.52
CA LYS A 11 -14.31 -50.67 10.50
C LYS A 11 -13.40 -49.55 9.99
N ILE A 12 -13.12 -48.66 10.94
CA ILE A 12 -12.32 -47.43 10.84
C ILE A 12 -10.88 -47.80 11.21
N SER A 13 -9.87 -47.21 10.55
CA SER A 13 -8.46 -47.39 10.93
C SER A 13 -7.69 -46.06 10.89
N THR A 14 -6.96 -45.80 11.97
CA THR A 14 -6.05 -44.66 12.17
C THR A 14 -4.64 -44.94 11.67
N PRO A 15 -3.78 -43.92 11.46
CA PRO A 15 -2.35 -44.11 11.27
C PRO A 15 -1.53 -43.75 12.52
N THR A 16 -0.76 -44.70 13.05
CA THR A 16 0.31 -44.46 14.03
C THR A 16 1.56 -45.30 13.71
N ASP A 17 2.53 -44.63 13.10
CA ASP A 17 3.97 -44.60 13.42
C ASP A 17 4.88 -45.88 13.48
N LYS A 18 6.13 -45.66 13.05
CA LYS A 18 7.42 -46.38 13.28
C LYS A 18 7.87 -47.65 12.51
N THR A 19 9.02 -47.44 11.83
CA THR A 19 10.27 -48.27 11.78
C THR A 19 10.58 -49.32 10.70
N VAL A 20 11.48 -48.94 9.77
CA VAL A 20 12.80 -49.54 9.40
C VAL A 20 12.94 -51.05 9.07
N SER A 21 13.33 -51.40 7.82
CA SER A 21 14.56 -52.19 7.51
C SER A 21 14.86 -52.57 6.01
N ARG A 22 16.07 -52.19 5.56
CA ARG A 22 17.12 -52.91 4.75
C ARG A 22 16.85 -53.73 3.45
N GLY A 23 17.52 -53.30 2.37
CA GLY A 23 18.45 -54.10 1.51
C GLY A 23 17.88 -54.95 0.35
N PRO A 24 18.68 -55.49 -0.62
CA PRO A 24 20.17 -55.51 -0.79
C PRO A 24 20.68 -54.71 -2.05
N GLY A 25 21.95 -54.35 -2.29
CA GLY A 25 23.19 -55.14 -2.59
C GLY A 25 23.55 -55.06 -4.10
N ARG A 26 24.79 -54.90 -4.63
CA ARG A 26 26.17 -55.07 -4.12
C ARG A 26 27.24 -54.19 -4.84
N ASN A 27 28.32 -53.87 -4.10
CA ASN A 27 29.77 -53.85 -4.41
C ASN A 27 30.39 -53.27 -5.71
N TYR A 28 31.40 -52.40 -5.51
CA TYR A 28 32.76 -52.52 -6.09
C TYR A 28 33.84 -52.22 -5.03
N GLN A 29 35.08 -52.67 -5.25
CA GLN A 29 36.16 -52.74 -4.24
C GLN A 29 37.19 -51.58 -4.32
N LYS A 30 37.51 -51.03 -3.15
CA LYS A 30 38.84 -50.86 -2.50
C LYS A 30 40.10 -50.42 -3.29
N ALA A 31 40.72 -49.34 -2.81
CA ALA A 31 42.17 -49.08 -2.79
C ALA A 31 42.54 -48.19 -1.56
N GLU A 32 43.79 -48.24 -1.07
CA GLU A 32 44.30 -47.61 0.18
C GLU A 32 45.54 -46.74 -0.12
N GLY A 33 46.01 -45.74 0.66
CA GLY A 33 45.67 -45.12 1.96
C GLY A 33 46.67 -43.95 2.19
N PRO A 34 47.10 -43.52 3.40
CA PRO A 34 46.61 -43.67 4.78
C PRO A 34 46.43 -42.32 5.56
N SER A 35 45.97 -42.36 6.81
CA SER A 35 45.65 -41.18 7.65
C SER A 35 46.76 -40.63 8.57
N LYS A 36 46.68 -39.33 8.90
CA LYS A 36 47.08 -38.61 10.16
C LYS A 36 46.67 -37.12 9.98
N GLY A 37 46.17 -36.34 10.94
CA GLY A 37 45.76 -36.55 12.33
C GLY A 37 45.99 -35.26 13.17
N PHE A 38 45.06 -34.93 14.10
CA PHE A 38 45.11 -33.79 15.08
C PHE A 38 44.96 -32.38 14.46
N SER A 39 43.95 -31.53 14.75
CA SER A 39 43.25 -31.05 15.98
C SER A 39 43.86 -29.78 16.60
N GLU A 40 43.02 -28.74 16.78
CA GLU A 40 43.34 -27.45 17.41
C GLU A 40 43.88 -27.54 18.85
N PRO A 41 44.61 -26.50 19.30
CA PRO A 41 44.71 -26.12 20.72
C PRO A 41 44.09 -24.73 21.03
N PRO A 42 43.61 -24.49 22.27
CA PRO A 42 42.92 -23.26 22.69
C PRO A 42 43.81 -22.25 23.47
N ALA A 43 43.18 -21.31 24.17
CA ALA A 43 43.72 -20.01 24.59
C ALA A 43 44.53 -19.92 25.91
N THR A 44 45.30 -18.82 26.02
CA THR A 44 45.75 -18.06 27.23
C THR A 44 46.55 -18.74 28.36
N TYR A 45 47.80 -18.30 28.59
CA TYR A 45 48.16 -17.47 29.77
C TYR A 45 49.56 -16.79 29.68
N ILE A 46 49.72 -15.75 30.50
CA ILE A 46 50.77 -14.73 30.74
C ILE A 46 52.21 -15.26 31.01
N ASP A 47 53.28 -14.55 30.57
CA ASP A 47 54.28 -13.90 31.47
C ASP A 47 55.25 -12.87 30.82
N VAL A 48 55.90 -12.07 31.68
CA VAL A 48 56.61 -10.78 31.42
C VAL A 48 58.13 -10.93 31.29
N VAL A 49 58.78 -10.13 30.41
CA VAL A 49 60.18 -9.65 30.59
C VAL A 49 60.37 -8.25 29.94
N ASP A 50 61.13 -7.37 30.59
CA ASP A 50 61.61 -6.06 30.11
C ASP A 50 62.59 -6.14 28.91
N GLU A 51 62.70 -5.06 28.13
CA GLU A 51 63.99 -4.32 27.98
C GLU A 51 63.83 -2.91 27.35
N ASP A 52 64.55 -1.98 27.96
CA ASP A 52 64.70 -0.52 27.76
C ASP A 52 65.17 -0.07 26.35
N PHE A 53 64.75 1.12 25.90
CA PHE A 53 65.61 2.05 25.11
C PHE A 53 65.02 3.49 24.97
N GLY A 54 65.66 4.48 25.60
CA GLY A 54 66.20 5.65 24.86
C GLY A 54 65.37 6.94 24.63
N PHE A 55 65.18 7.74 25.70
CA PHE A 55 65.26 9.22 25.82
C PHE A 55 65.15 10.24 24.64
N MET A 56 64.51 11.40 24.98
CA MET A 56 64.79 12.81 24.54
C MET A 56 64.31 13.24 23.12
N GLU A 57 63.87 14.49 22.84
CA GLU A 57 64.00 15.82 23.50
C GLU A 57 62.70 16.69 23.52
N ASP A 58 62.59 17.54 24.54
CA ASP A 58 61.98 18.90 24.69
C ASP A 58 60.63 19.38 24.06
N SER A 59 59.80 19.95 24.96
CA SER A 59 58.78 21.00 24.71
C SER A 59 59.38 22.40 24.98
N PRO A 60 58.78 23.55 24.57
CA PRO A 60 57.86 24.25 25.50
C PRO A 60 56.79 25.26 24.93
N VAL A 61 55.69 25.46 25.70
CA VAL A 61 54.96 26.74 26.03
C VAL A 61 54.26 27.53 24.87
N VAL A 62 52.92 27.67 24.77
CA VAL A 62 51.86 28.40 25.56
C VAL A 62 51.74 29.91 25.22
N GLU A 63 50.56 30.51 25.50
CA GLU A 63 50.11 31.92 25.34
C GLU A 63 49.39 32.24 23.99
N ASP A 64 48.24 32.93 23.91
CA ASP A 64 47.18 33.22 24.89
C ASP A 64 45.86 33.58 24.14
N SER A 65 44.71 33.67 24.83
CA SER A 65 43.41 34.10 24.26
C SER A 65 43.24 35.63 24.24
N PRO A 66 42.25 36.15 23.49
CA PRO A 66 41.34 37.07 24.16
C PRO A 66 39.84 36.87 23.84
N VAL A 67 39.03 37.15 24.85
CA VAL A 67 37.57 37.26 24.85
C VAL A 67 37.15 38.67 24.40
N VAL A 68 35.94 38.82 23.82
CA VAL A 68 34.95 39.90 24.09
C VAL A 68 33.80 39.81 23.07
N GLU A 69 32.59 39.57 23.60
CA GLU A 69 31.28 40.23 23.39
C GLU A 69 30.85 40.64 21.95
N ASP A 70 29.57 40.64 21.57
CA ASP A 70 28.38 40.95 22.38
C ASP A 70 27.10 40.34 21.77
N SER A 71 26.02 40.27 22.54
CA SER A 71 24.68 39.86 22.06
C SER A 71 23.67 41.00 22.16
N PRO A 72 22.82 41.20 21.14
CA PRO A 72 21.52 41.81 21.37
C PRO A 72 20.38 40.82 21.11
N VAL A 73 19.71 40.44 22.20
CA VAL A 73 18.34 39.93 22.16
C VAL A 73 17.43 41.05 21.64
N VAL A 74 16.62 40.77 20.62
CA VAL A 74 15.45 41.59 20.30
C VAL A 74 14.24 40.68 20.17
N GLU A 75 13.44 40.62 21.23
CA GLU A 75 12.06 40.20 21.10
C GLU A 75 11.26 41.28 20.35
N VAL A 76 10.45 40.88 19.38
CA VAL A 76 9.12 41.48 19.18
C VAL A 76 8.22 40.47 18.45
N SER A 77 7.37 39.81 19.22
CA SER A 77 6.14 39.22 18.69
C SER A 77 5.19 40.33 18.23
N PRO A 78 4.45 40.12 17.14
CA PRO A 78 3.07 40.57 17.12
C PRO A 78 2.13 39.37 16.99
N VAL A 79 1.48 39.02 18.10
CA VAL A 79 0.21 38.29 18.06
C VAL A 79 -0.80 39.23 17.40
N VAL A 80 -1.36 38.81 16.27
CA VAL A 80 -2.58 39.40 15.72
C VAL A 80 -3.58 38.27 15.49
N GLU A 81 -4.34 37.97 16.53
CA GLU A 81 -5.64 37.34 16.33
C GLU A 81 -6.57 38.36 15.67
N VAL A 82 -7.08 38.03 14.49
CA VAL A 82 -8.41 38.45 14.06
C VAL A 82 -8.97 37.39 13.14
N SER A 83 -9.88 36.58 13.68
CA SER A 83 -10.85 35.84 12.88
C SER A 83 -11.85 36.83 12.27
N PRO A 84 -12.16 36.72 10.97
CA PRO A 84 -13.50 37.01 10.50
C PRO A 84 -14.19 35.71 10.11
N VAL A 85 -15.19 35.31 10.90
CA VAL A 85 -16.26 34.46 10.39
C VAL A 85 -17.02 35.29 9.35
N MET A 86 -17.06 34.83 8.11
CA MET A 86 -18.16 35.14 7.20
C MET A 86 -18.58 33.88 6.46
N GLU A 87 -19.76 33.40 6.80
CA GLU A 87 -20.58 32.73 5.81
C GLU A 87 -20.90 33.73 4.68
N HIS A 88 -20.90 33.26 3.43
CA HIS A 88 -22.04 33.37 2.51
C HIS A 88 -21.62 32.88 1.12
N SER A 89 -22.43 31.99 0.55
CA SER A 89 -22.24 31.47 -0.81
C SER A 89 -22.51 32.55 -1.86
N PRO A 90 -21.67 32.66 -2.92
CA PRO A 90 -22.10 33.26 -4.18
C PRO A 90 -22.82 32.20 -5.03
N VAL A 91 -24.07 32.50 -5.38
CA VAL A 91 -24.90 31.73 -6.31
C VAL A 91 -24.61 32.20 -7.74
N VAL A 92 -24.39 31.24 -8.65
CA VAL A 92 -24.49 31.32 -10.13
C VAL A 92 -23.89 32.54 -10.83
N GLU A 93 -22.87 32.28 -11.65
CA GLU A 93 -22.64 32.99 -12.92
C GLU A 93 -22.69 31.95 -14.04
N ALA A 94 -23.60 32.13 -15.00
CA ALA A 94 -23.73 31.24 -16.15
C ALA A 94 -22.68 31.58 -17.21
N SER A 95 -22.22 30.59 -17.97
CA SER A 95 -21.35 30.79 -19.14
C SER A 95 -21.98 30.16 -20.39
N PRO A 96 -21.68 30.71 -21.59
CA PRO A 96 -22.74 31.11 -22.50
C PRO A 96 -23.25 30.00 -23.42
N VAL A 97 -24.49 30.18 -23.87
CA VAL A 97 -25.08 29.43 -24.98
C VAL A 97 -24.29 29.73 -26.25
N ILE A 98 -23.68 28.70 -26.85
CA ILE A 98 -23.10 28.80 -28.19
C ILE A 98 -24.24 28.79 -29.21
N GLU A 99 -24.18 29.76 -30.12
CA GLU A 99 -25.24 30.06 -31.08
C GLU A 99 -25.44 28.99 -32.17
N HIS A 100 -26.56 29.14 -32.87
CA HIS A 100 -27.11 28.20 -33.82
C HIS A 100 -26.27 28.02 -35.09
N SER A 101 -26.03 26.78 -35.49
CA SER A 101 -25.78 26.43 -36.90
C SER A 101 -27.11 26.41 -37.68
N PRO A 102 -27.13 26.79 -38.98
CA PRO A 102 -28.35 27.21 -39.66
C PRO A 102 -29.31 26.07 -40.00
N ILE A 103 -30.60 26.41 -39.98
CA ILE A 103 -31.71 25.57 -40.44
C ILE A 103 -31.58 25.36 -41.96
N VAL A 104 -31.49 24.11 -42.40
CA VAL A 104 -31.62 23.76 -43.82
C VAL A 104 -33.09 23.86 -44.22
N GLU A 105 -33.34 24.49 -45.37
CA GLU A 105 -34.68 24.87 -45.84
C GLU A 105 -35.59 23.68 -46.15
N ALA A 106 -36.90 23.96 -46.16
CA ALA A 106 -37.95 22.96 -46.23
C ALA A 106 -38.06 22.26 -47.60
N PHE A 107 -38.29 20.95 -47.57
CA PHE A 107 -38.95 20.25 -48.67
C PHE A 107 -40.48 20.39 -48.55
N PRO A 108 -41.21 20.48 -49.67
CA PRO A 108 -42.61 20.88 -49.66
C PRO A 108 -43.53 19.82 -49.05
N VAL A 109 -44.55 20.31 -48.35
CA VAL A 109 -45.68 19.52 -47.85
C VAL A 109 -46.41 18.88 -49.03
N VAL A 110 -46.50 17.54 -49.05
CA VAL A 110 -47.44 16.81 -49.89
C VAL A 110 -48.70 16.57 -49.07
N GLU A 111 -49.85 16.91 -49.64
CA GLU A 111 -51.13 16.96 -48.94
C GLU A 111 -51.68 15.58 -48.50
N HIS A 112 -52.63 15.65 -47.59
CA HIS A 112 -53.23 14.54 -46.87
C HIS A 112 -53.83 13.45 -47.78
N SER A 113 -53.49 12.20 -47.49
CA SER A 113 -54.39 11.06 -47.70
C SER A 113 -54.77 10.49 -46.32
N PRO A 114 -56.04 10.14 -46.06
CA PRO A 114 -56.47 9.66 -44.75
C PRO A 114 -56.00 8.22 -44.55
N VAL A 115 -54.90 8.04 -43.82
CA VAL A 115 -54.45 6.71 -43.37
C VAL A 115 -55.19 6.35 -42.08
N ASP A 116 -55.75 5.14 -42.07
CA ASP A 116 -56.57 4.62 -40.98
C ASP A 116 -55.86 4.66 -39.62
N ARG A 117 -56.65 5.01 -38.59
CA ARG A 117 -56.19 4.99 -37.19
C ARG A 117 -56.07 3.56 -36.69
N THR A 118 -54.91 2.92 -36.83
CA THR A 118 -54.35 1.93 -35.86
C THR A 118 -52.92 1.47 -36.21
N THR A 119 -52.00 2.39 -36.50
CA THR A 119 -50.57 2.06 -36.48
C THR A 119 -50.02 2.20 -35.06
N TYR A 120 -49.82 1.07 -34.38
CA TYR A 120 -49.01 1.00 -33.17
C TYR A 120 -47.61 1.52 -33.50
N VAL A 121 -47.26 2.71 -32.99
CA VAL A 121 -45.87 3.16 -32.98
C VAL A 121 -45.19 2.34 -31.89
N PRO A 122 -44.26 1.41 -32.22
CA PRO A 122 -43.49 0.74 -31.19
C PRO A 122 -42.72 1.82 -30.43
N THR A 123 -42.93 1.87 -29.12
CA THR A 123 -42.04 2.63 -28.23
C THR A 123 -40.62 2.22 -28.60
N PRO A 124 -39.69 3.16 -28.86
CA PRO A 124 -38.30 2.81 -29.08
C PRO A 124 -37.86 1.88 -27.96
N PRO A 125 -37.16 0.76 -28.23
CA PRO A 125 -36.74 -0.15 -27.19
C PRO A 125 -36.03 0.69 -26.14
N GLN A 126 -36.56 0.67 -24.91
CA GLN A 126 -35.88 1.33 -23.81
C GLN A 126 -34.57 0.57 -23.66
N TRP A 127 -33.47 1.19 -24.10
CA TRP A 127 -32.14 0.61 -24.10
C TRP A 127 -31.66 0.48 -22.64
N GLN A 128 -32.26 -0.48 -21.94
CA GLN A 128 -31.79 -0.95 -20.65
C GLN A 128 -30.44 -1.60 -20.92
N PHE A 129 -29.37 -0.87 -20.60
CA PHE A 129 -28.04 -1.44 -20.59
C PHE A 129 -28.08 -2.69 -19.71
N PRO A 130 -27.66 -3.86 -20.22
CA PRO A 130 -27.78 -5.10 -19.46
C PRO A 130 -27.05 -4.98 -18.13
N GLN A 131 -27.74 -5.24 -17.02
CA GLN A 131 -27.11 -5.20 -15.68
C GLN A 131 -25.89 -6.13 -15.60
N THR A 132 -25.92 -7.22 -16.39
CA THR A 132 -24.80 -8.13 -16.61
C THR A 132 -23.54 -7.40 -17.09
N ALA A 133 -23.65 -6.45 -18.02
CA ALA A 133 -22.49 -5.69 -18.50
C ALA A 133 -21.84 -4.81 -17.42
N ILE A 134 -22.62 -4.32 -16.45
CA ILE A 134 -22.07 -3.62 -15.28
C ILE A 134 -21.40 -4.62 -14.32
N GLN A 135 -22.04 -5.76 -14.07
CA GLN A 135 -21.52 -6.83 -13.19
C GLN A 135 -20.20 -7.43 -13.73
N ASP A 136 -20.11 -7.70 -15.04
CA ASP A 136 -18.88 -8.17 -15.70
C ASP A 136 -17.74 -7.17 -15.50
N ARG A 137 -18.04 -5.86 -15.60
CA ARG A 137 -17.06 -4.78 -15.41
C ARG A 137 -16.67 -4.60 -13.95
N GLU A 138 -17.61 -4.71 -13.01
CA GLU A 138 -17.31 -4.80 -11.57
C GLU A 138 -16.40 -5.99 -11.26
N GLN A 139 -16.61 -7.15 -11.90
CA GLN A 139 -15.78 -8.33 -11.68
C GLN A 139 -14.35 -8.13 -12.20
N ILE A 140 -14.17 -7.45 -13.34
CA ILE A 140 -12.82 -7.10 -13.81
C ILE A 140 -12.14 -6.12 -12.83
N LEU A 141 -12.86 -5.16 -12.25
CA LEU A 141 -12.30 -4.29 -11.20
C LEU A 141 -11.91 -5.09 -9.93
N ASN A 142 -12.72 -6.06 -9.52
CA ASN A 142 -12.36 -6.98 -8.43
C ASN A 142 -11.08 -7.76 -8.76
N ASN A 143 -10.97 -8.32 -9.97
CA ASN A 143 -9.80 -9.06 -10.43
C ASN A 143 -8.53 -8.19 -10.45
N ILE A 144 -8.65 -6.93 -10.89
CA ILE A 144 -7.55 -5.95 -10.87
C ILE A 144 -7.12 -5.66 -9.42
N ASN A 145 -8.05 -5.45 -8.49
CA ASN A 145 -7.72 -5.23 -7.08
C ASN A 145 -7.02 -6.43 -6.45
N VAL A 146 -7.49 -7.66 -6.72
CA VAL A 146 -6.84 -8.90 -6.25
C VAL A 146 -5.44 -9.03 -6.84
N HIS A 147 -5.26 -8.76 -8.14
CA HIS A 147 -3.94 -8.82 -8.77
C HIS A 147 -2.99 -7.75 -8.22
N MET A 148 -3.47 -6.53 -7.96
CA MET A 148 -2.65 -5.48 -7.32
C MET A 148 -2.26 -5.85 -5.89
N LYS A 149 -3.19 -6.39 -5.07
CA LYS A 149 -2.86 -6.90 -3.74
C LYS A 149 -1.86 -8.07 -3.78
N SER A 150 -1.81 -8.87 -4.86
CA SER A 150 -0.85 -9.98 -4.98
C SER A 150 0.62 -9.59 -5.12
N PHE A 151 0.93 -8.30 -5.35
CA PHE A 151 2.31 -7.78 -5.32
C PHE A 151 2.75 -7.31 -3.92
N ILE A 152 1.87 -7.42 -2.92
CA ILE A 152 2.10 -6.90 -1.57
C ILE A 152 2.09 -8.08 -0.60
N ASP A 153 3.21 -8.30 0.09
CA ASP A 153 3.33 -9.33 1.11
C ASP A 153 3.24 -8.73 2.53
N GLU A 154 3.46 -9.56 3.55
CA GLU A 154 3.38 -9.12 4.94
C GLU A 154 4.40 -8.05 5.32
N LEU A 155 5.53 -7.91 4.59
CA LEU A 155 6.66 -7.07 4.96
C LEU A 155 7.00 -6.01 3.90
N ASP A 156 6.94 -6.37 2.62
CA ASP A 156 7.43 -5.59 1.50
C ASP A 156 6.41 -5.52 0.33
N PHE A 157 6.75 -4.74 -0.70
CA PHE A 157 6.00 -4.58 -1.95
C PHE A 157 6.94 -4.96 -3.08
N ASP A 158 6.56 -5.94 -3.91
CA ASP A 158 7.32 -6.36 -5.08
C ASP A 158 7.12 -5.35 -6.22
N GLU A 159 7.90 -4.27 -6.18
CA GLU A 159 7.85 -3.20 -7.17
C GLU A 159 8.35 -3.68 -8.53
N ALA A 160 9.19 -4.72 -8.57
CA ALA A 160 9.70 -5.31 -9.79
C ALA A 160 8.57 -6.01 -10.55
N SER A 161 7.87 -6.96 -9.93
CA SER A 161 6.75 -7.69 -10.56
C SER A 161 5.59 -6.74 -10.87
N PHE A 162 5.25 -5.80 -9.97
CA PHE A 162 4.23 -4.80 -10.26
C PHE A 162 4.55 -3.98 -11.51
N ARG A 163 5.79 -3.51 -11.69
CA ARG A 163 6.19 -2.72 -12.86
C ARG A 163 6.05 -3.48 -14.19
N HIS A 164 6.22 -4.80 -14.20
CA HIS A 164 5.96 -5.62 -15.39
C HIS A 164 4.47 -5.64 -15.76
N SER A 165 3.57 -5.64 -14.76
CA SER A 165 2.11 -5.62 -14.97
C SER A 165 1.52 -4.21 -15.13
N ALA A 166 2.21 -3.17 -14.65
CA ALA A 166 1.68 -1.80 -14.58
C ALA A 166 1.18 -1.25 -15.93
N GLY A 167 1.85 -1.59 -17.04
CA GLY A 167 1.43 -1.19 -18.38
C GLY A 167 0.05 -1.74 -18.77
N VAL A 168 -0.20 -3.02 -18.47
CA VAL A 168 -1.49 -3.69 -18.74
C VAL A 168 -2.57 -3.12 -17.83
N LEU A 169 -2.29 -3.00 -16.52
CA LEU A 169 -3.19 -2.43 -15.52
C LEU A 169 -3.67 -1.02 -15.92
N ARG A 170 -2.74 -0.15 -16.33
CA ARG A 170 -3.05 1.22 -16.77
C ARG A 170 -4.00 1.26 -17.97
N LEU A 171 -3.75 0.41 -18.97
CA LEU A 171 -4.59 0.34 -20.16
C LEU A 171 -5.99 -0.20 -19.82
N THR A 172 -6.08 -1.27 -19.03
CA THR A 172 -7.37 -1.83 -18.60
C THR A 172 -8.18 -0.82 -17.79
N LEU A 173 -7.56 -0.04 -16.91
CA LEU A 173 -8.25 1.02 -16.16
C LEU A 173 -8.70 2.17 -17.05
N ALA A 174 -7.87 2.60 -18.01
CA ALA A 174 -8.27 3.60 -19.00
C ALA A 174 -9.47 3.13 -19.84
N ASP A 175 -9.53 1.83 -20.19
CA ASP A 175 -10.66 1.24 -20.90
C ASP A 175 -11.94 1.25 -20.06
N MET A 176 -11.85 0.98 -18.75
CA MET A 176 -13.00 1.08 -17.84
C MET A 176 -13.55 2.50 -17.74
N VAL A 177 -12.68 3.50 -17.61
CA VAL A 177 -13.09 4.92 -17.58
C VAL A 177 -13.75 5.32 -18.90
N ARG A 178 -13.13 4.98 -20.04
CA ARG A 178 -13.68 5.28 -21.37
C ARG A 178 -15.04 4.62 -21.59
N TRP A 179 -15.19 3.35 -21.20
CA TRP A 179 -16.46 2.63 -21.27
C TRP A 179 -17.54 3.27 -20.37
N ALA A 180 -17.21 3.56 -19.11
CA ALA A 180 -18.15 4.14 -18.15
C ALA A 180 -18.66 5.52 -18.60
N HIS A 181 -17.77 6.36 -19.14
CA HIS A 181 -18.12 7.65 -19.72
C HIS A 181 -18.98 7.50 -20.99
N ALA A 182 -18.58 6.64 -21.93
CA ALA A 182 -19.30 6.45 -23.20
C ALA A 182 -20.71 5.88 -23.01
N VAL A 183 -20.91 5.04 -22.00
CA VAL A 183 -22.24 4.50 -21.62
C VAL A 183 -23.02 5.47 -20.73
N GLY A 184 -22.36 6.46 -20.11
CA GLY A 184 -23.00 7.37 -19.15
C GLY A 184 -23.44 6.67 -17.87
N ILE A 185 -22.63 5.72 -17.36
CA ILE A 185 -22.91 5.00 -16.11
C ILE A 185 -23.18 6.00 -14.98
N ARG A 186 -24.17 5.70 -14.14
CA ARG A 186 -24.49 6.49 -12.92
C ARG A 186 -24.46 5.67 -11.64
N ASP A 187 -24.08 4.40 -11.73
CA ASP A 187 -24.02 3.50 -10.58
C ASP A 187 -22.91 3.94 -9.61
N VAL A 188 -23.31 4.35 -8.40
CA VAL A 188 -22.39 4.88 -7.38
C VAL A 188 -21.40 3.83 -6.89
N ARG A 189 -21.81 2.55 -6.84
CA ARG A 189 -20.94 1.44 -6.38
C ARG A 189 -19.85 1.16 -7.40
N PHE A 190 -20.21 1.12 -8.69
CA PHE A 190 -19.25 0.99 -9.78
C PHE A 190 -18.22 2.13 -9.76
N HIS A 191 -18.66 3.38 -9.57
CA HIS A 191 -17.74 4.52 -9.49
C HIS A 191 -16.81 4.45 -8.27
N LYS A 192 -17.31 4.03 -7.09
CA LYS A 192 -16.46 3.79 -5.92
C LYS A 192 -15.40 2.72 -6.19
N LYS A 193 -15.79 1.57 -6.78
CA LYS A 193 -14.86 0.50 -7.19
C LYS A 193 -13.80 1.03 -8.16
N LEU A 194 -14.22 1.71 -9.23
CA LEU A 194 -13.32 2.22 -10.27
C LEU A 194 -12.34 3.23 -9.69
N HIS A 195 -12.83 4.22 -8.93
CA HIS A 195 -12.00 5.23 -8.28
C HIS A 195 -11.00 4.62 -7.29
N PHE A 196 -11.43 3.67 -6.45
CA PHE A 196 -10.53 3.00 -5.51
C PHE A 196 -9.45 2.19 -6.25
N THR A 197 -9.82 1.45 -7.28
CA THR A 197 -8.88 0.68 -8.13
C THR A 197 -7.87 1.60 -8.83
N GLN A 198 -8.31 2.77 -9.32
CA GLN A 198 -7.42 3.79 -9.88
C GLN A 198 -6.47 4.37 -8.82
N ASN A 199 -6.95 4.62 -7.60
CA ASN A 199 -6.09 5.11 -6.51
C ASN A 199 -5.05 4.07 -6.08
N MET A 200 -5.42 2.78 -5.98
CA MET A 200 -4.46 1.71 -5.73
C MET A 200 -3.36 1.69 -6.81
N TYR A 201 -3.75 1.69 -8.08
CA TYR A 201 -2.79 1.71 -9.19
C TYR A 201 -1.86 2.94 -9.12
N ARG A 202 -2.40 4.12 -8.79
CA ARG A 202 -1.62 5.36 -8.61
C ARG A 202 -0.61 5.22 -7.47
N VAL A 203 -1.05 4.90 -6.26
CA VAL A 203 -0.19 4.78 -5.07
C VAL A 203 0.93 3.75 -5.30
N MET A 204 0.62 2.61 -5.92
CA MET A 204 1.63 1.59 -6.24
C MET A 204 2.62 2.04 -7.34
N SER A 205 2.16 2.83 -8.31
CA SER A 205 3.03 3.41 -9.35
C SER A 205 3.96 4.48 -8.79
N ASP A 206 3.42 5.40 -7.98
CA ASP A 206 4.18 6.44 -7.29
C ASP A 206 5.23 5.80 -6.36
N ALA A 207 4.83 4.79 -5.58
CA ALA A 207 5.71 4.02 -4.71
C ALA A 207 6.83 3.28 -5.47
N ALA A 208 6.53 2.65 -6.61
CA ALA A 208 7.54 1.96 -7.42
C ALA A 208 8.62 2.93 -7.94
N GLU A 209 8.26 4.17 -8.27
CA GLU A 209 9.25 5.19 -8.66
C GLU A 209 10.03 5.75 -7.47
N TYR A 210 9.41 5.96 -6.30
CA TYR A 210 10.14 6.30 -5.07
C TYR A 210 11.14 5.21 -4.67
N LEU A 211 10.77 3.93 -4.71
CA LEU A 211 11.64 2.80 -4.40
C LEU A 211 12.76 2.61 -5.44
N ARG A 212 12.56 3.06 -6.68
CA ARG A 212 13.61 3.09 -7.71
C ARG A 212 14.62 4.23 -7.49
N PHE A 213 14.15 5.37 -6.97
CA PHE A 213 14.99 6.54 -6.68
C PHE A 213 15.78 6.40 -5.37
N PHE A 214 15.09 6.11 -4.26
CA PHE A 214 15.71 5.91 -2.95
C PHE A 214 16.24 4.48 -2.83
N ARG A 215 17.52 4.28 -3.16
CA ARG A 215 18.24 3.03 -2.92
C ARG A 215 18.53 2.82 -1.43
N THR A 216 19.04 1.64 -1.07
CA THR A 216 19.34 1.23 0.32
C THR A 216 20.58 1.90 0.94
N GLU A 217 21.08 2.99 0.36
CA GLU A 217 22.27 3.71 0.82
C GLU A 217 21.86 4.82 1.79
N GLY A 218 22.33 4.71 3.04
CA GLY A 218 22.09 5.68 4.12
C GLY A 218 20.74 5.54 4.84
N THR A 219 20.74 5.86 6.13
CA THR A 219 19.59 5.72 7.04
C THR A 219 18.36 6.51 6.58
N ALA A 220 18.56 7.72 6.05
CA ALA A 220 17.48 8.56 5.54
C ALA A 220 16.74 7.90 4.36
N SER A 221 17.48 7.33 3.40
CA SER A 221 16.90 6.62 2.24
C SER A 221 16.17 5.35 2.67
N PHE A 222 16.74 4.60 3.61
CA PHE A 222 16.10 3.43 4.20
C PHE A 222 14.76 3.78 4.86
N LEU A 223 14.70 4.82 5.68
CA LEU A 223 13.47 5.26 6.34
C LEU A 223 12.42 5.77 5.33
N VAL A 224 12.83 6.47 4.26
CA VAL A 224 11.93 6.84 3.15
C VAL A 224 11.31 5.59 2.50
N ARG A 225 12.14 4.59 2.14
CA ARG A 225 11.65 3.32 1.55
C ARG A 225 10.63 2.64 2.47
N ARG A 226 10.90 2.59 3.78
CA ARG A 226 10.02 1.93 4.76
C ARG A 226 8.66 2.61 4.89
N VAL A 227 8.60 3.94 4.91
CA VAL A 227 7.31 4.66 4.91
C VAL A 227 6.55 4.49 3.59
N VAL A 228 7.24 4.51 2.44
CA VAL A 228 6.62 4.24 1.12
C VAL A 228 6.03 2.83 1.05
N GLN A 229 6.77 1.81 1.51
CA GLN A 229 6.27 0.43 1.60
C GLN A 229 5.06 0.31 2.53
N LEU A 230 5.04 1.03 3.66
CA LEU A 230 3.88 1.06 4.55
C LEU A 230 2.65 1.64 3.85
N ASN A 231 2.78 2.75 3.10
CA ASN A 231 1.66 3.32 2.33
C ASN A 231 1.07 2.32 1.32
N VAL A 232 1.91 1.52 0.66
CA VAL A 232 1.43 0.44 -0.21
C VAL A 232 0.76 -0.68 0.60
N ARG A 233 1.37 -1.12 1.71
CA ARG A 233 0.80 -2.17 2.59
C ARG A 233 -0.56 -1.77 3.18
N LEU A 234 -0.79 -0.49 3.47
CA LEU A 234 -2.11 0.00 3.91
C LEU A 234 -3.21 -0.22 2.87
N LEU A 235 -2.88 -0.37 1.57
CA LEU A 235 -3.87 -0.71 0.53
C LEU A 235 -4.48 -2.10 0.70
N THR A 236 -3.81 -3.04 1.37
CA THR A 236 -4.36 -4.39 1.61
C THR A 236 -5.52 -4.35 2.59
N MET A 237 -5.55 -3.37 3.48
CA MET A 237 -6.55 -3.19 4.56
C MET A 237 -7.84 -2.48 4.12
N TYR A 238 -8.00 -2.20 2.83
CA TYR A 238 -9.22 -1.65 2.25
C TYR A 238 -10.07 -2.73 1.57
N ASP A 239 -11.39 -2.57 1.61
CA ASP A 239 -12.36 -3.40 0.92
C ASP A 239 -12.38 -3.11 -0.61
N SER A 240 -13.24 -3.79 -1.35
CA SER A 240 -13.37 -3.57 -2.80
C SER A 240 -13.98 -2.21 -3.20
N LEU A 241 -14.47 -1.41 -2.25
CA LEU A 241 -15.09 -0.10 -2.45
C LEU A 241 -14.20 1.07 -1.97
N GLY A 242 -13.06 0.78 -1.33
CA GLY A 242 -12.16 1.76 -0.74
C GLY A 242 -12.56 2.23 0.67
N ALA A 243 -13.41 1.47 1.37
CA ALA A 243 -13.62 1.61 2.81
C ALA A 243 -12.61 0.73 3.58
N PRO A 244 -12.24 1.07 4.84
CA PRO A 244 -11.38 0.21 5.65
C PRO A 244 -12.08 -1.12 5.94
N ASP A 245 -11.43 -2.25 5.67
CA ASP A 245 -12.00 -3.58 5.81
C ASP A 245 -11.80 -4.12 7.24
N THR A 246 -12.71 -3.72 8.13
CA THR A 246 -12.70 -4.18 9.53
C THR A 246 -13.08 -5.65 9.71
N SER A 247 -13.34 -6.40 8.62
CA SER A 247 -13.57 -7.86 8.68
C SER A 247 -12.28 -8.68 8.63
N ILE A 248 -11.14 -8.02 8.37
CA ILE A 248 -9.80 -8.63 8.43
C ILE A 248 -9.48 -8.99 9.89
N ASP A 249 -9.07 -10.25 10.11
CA ASP A 249 -8.64 -10.71 11.43
C ASP A 249 -7.43 -9.93 11.93
N GLY A 250 -7.45 -9.51 13.20
CA GLY A 250 -6.43 -8.65 13.78
C GLY A 250 -6.27 -7.26 13.13
N PHE A 251 -7.30 -6.73 12.46
CA PHE A 251 -7.28 -5.38 11.86
C PHE A 251 -6.81 -4.31 12.86
N ASP A 252 -7.43 -4.27 14.04
CA ASP A 252 -7.13 -3.33 15.14
C ASP A 252 -5.66 -3.37 15.58
N THR A 253 -5.15 -4.60 15.76
CA THR A 253 -3.80 -4.91 16.20
C THR A 253 -2.79 -4.53 15.12
N THR A 254 -3.14 -4.76 13.85
CA THR A 254 -2.32 -4.42 12.68
C THR A 254 -2.18 -2.89 12.52
N VAL A 255 -3.29 -2.15 12.54
CA VAL A 255 -3.27 -0.68 12.45
C VAL A 255 -2.52 -0.07 13.65
N SER A 256 -2.72 -0.62 14.85
CA SER A 256 -1.99 -0.20 16.06
C SER A 256 -0.49 -0.46 15.96
N GLY A 257 -0.10 -1.62 15.42
CA GLY A 257 1.30 -1.96 15.14
C GLY A 257 1.94 -1.00 14.13
N PHE A 258 1.26 -0.73 13.01
CA PHE A 258 1.70 0.24 12.01
C PHE A 258 1.84 1.65 12.56
N ARG A 259 0.91 2.11 13.42
CA ARG A 259 1.03 3.42 14.10
C ARG A 259 2.29 3.50 14.95
N ARG A 260 2.59 2.48 15.76
CA ARG A 260 3.80 2.43 16.60
C ARG A 260 5.09 2.44 15.78
N ILE A 261 5.14 1.61 14.74
CA ILE A 261 6.30 1.52 13.84
C ILE A 261 6.51 2.85 13.09
N LEU A 262 5.43 3.47 12.60
CA LEU A 262 5.51 4.77 11.93
C LEU A 262 6.03 5.86 12.88
N VAL A 263 5.51 5.96 14.11
CA VAL A 263 6.02 6.91 15.11
C VAL A 263 7.51 6.70 15.38
N SER A 264 7.96 5.44 15.54
CA SER A 264 9.38 5.12 15.70
C SER A 264 10.25 5.51 14.50
N TRP A 265 9.76 5.34 13.27
CA TRP A 265 10.44 5.83 12.07
C TRP A 265 10.50 7.35 12.00
N GLY A 266 9.45 8.04 12.45
CA GLY A 266 9.41 9.50 12.54
C GLY A 266 10.46 10.04 13.50
N ASP A 267 10.51 9.48 14.70
CA ASP A 267 11.51 9.80 15.73
C ASP A 267 12.94 9.54 15.25
N MET A 268 13.23 8.36 14.69
CA MET A 268 14.54 8.07 14.09
C MET A 268 14.90 9.04 12.96
N PHE A 269 13.94 9.49 12.15
CA PHE A 269 14.20 10.43 11.07
C PHE A 269 14.45 11.86 11.57
N SER A 270 13.80 12.30 12.65
CA SER A 270 14.05 13.63 13.23
C SER A 270 15.47 13.82 13.76
N HIS A 271 16.15 12.73 14.15
CA HIS A 271 17.55 12.74 14.57
C HIS A 271 18.56 12.78 13.40
N LEU A 272 18.11 12.73 12.13
CA LEU A 272 18.99 12.77 10.95
C LEU A 272 19.15 14.21 10.42
N GLU A 273 19.92 15.03 11.14
CA GLU A 273 20.18 16.43 10.79
C GLU A 273 20.74 16.58 9.36
N ASP A 274 21.69 15.72 8.97
CA ASP A 274 22.33 15.72 7.64
C ASP A 274 21.51 15.04 6.53
N ALA A 275 20.27 14.61 6.79
CA ALA A 275 19.48 13.92 5.75
C ALA A 275 19.27 14.83 4.51
N PRO A 276 19.47 14.30 3.27
CA PRO A 276 19.29 15.07 2.05
C PRO A 276 17.89 15.70 1.93
N PHE A 277 17.81 16.87 1.29
CA PHE A 277 16.53 17.59 1.10
C PHE A 277 15.45 16.72 0.42
N SER A 278 15.84 15.94 -0.60
CA SER A 278 14.94 14.98 -1.27
C SER A 278 14.36 13.95 -0.30
N SER A 279 15.20 13.36 0.55
CA SER A 279 14.78 12.43 1.59
C SER A 279 13.86 13.10 2.61
N LYS A 280 14.21 14.31 3.09
CA LYS A 280 13.37 15.09 4.03
C LYS A 280 11.99 15.42 3.46
N LEU A 281 11.92 15.81 2.18
CA LEU A 281 10.66 16.13 1.49
C LEU A 281 9.77 14.89 1.33
N VAL A 282 10.30 13.81 0.76
CA VAL A 282 9.52 12.60 0.48
C VAL A 282 9.14 11.88 1.77
N PHE A 283 10.05 11.80 2.75
CA PHE A 283 9.75 11.23 4.07
C PHE A 283 8.56 11.95 4.71
N ARG A 284 8.61 13.29 4.84
CA ARG A 284 7.53 14.07 5.47
C ARG A 284 6.19 13.89 4.74
N SER A 285 6.19 13.95 3.42
CA SER A 285 4.97 13.76 2.62
C SER A 285 4.36 12.38 2.84
N GLN A 286 5.15 11.32 2.68
CA GLN A 286 4.68 9.93 2.80
C GLN A 286 4.32 9.55 4.23
N PHE A 287 4.99 10.15 5.23
CA PHE A 287 4.73 9.96 6.65
C PHE A 287 3.36 10.54 7.05
N ILE A 288 3.05 11.76 6.59
CA ILE A 288 1.75 12.40 6.79
C ILE A 288 0.64 11.61 6.08
N GLU A 289 0.89 11.11 4.86
CA GLU A 289 -0.07 10.25 4.14
C GLU A 289 -0.38 8.96 4.96
N ALA A 290 0.66 8.28 5.47
CA ALA A 290 0.51 7.09 6.30
C ALA A 290 -0.26 7.38 7.60
N GLN A 291 0.06 8.48 8.30
CA GLN A 291 -0.65 8.89 9.52
C GLN A 291 -2.13 9.15 9.24
N ASN A 292 -2.46 9.87 8.17
CA ASN A 292 -3.84 10.18 7.80
C ASN A 292 -4.66 8.92 7.46
N VAL A 293 -4.06 7.94 6.79
CA VAL A 293 -4.71 6.64 6.53
C VAL A 293 -4.93 5.86 7.83
N LEU A 294 -3.92 5.76 8.69
CA LEU A 294 -4.01 5.08 9.99
C LEU A 294 -5.02 5.75 10.96
N ALA A 295 -5.17 7.08 10.89
CA ALA A 295 -6.20 7.80 11.64
C ALA A 295 -7.61 7.48 11.11
N ARG A 296 -7.81 7.48 9.78
CA ARG A 296 -9.08 7.08 9.16
C ARG A 296 -9.45 5.63 9.48
N PHE A 297 -8.48 4.71 9.53
CA PHE A 297 -8.69 3.32 9.92
C PHE A 297 -9.15 3.19 11.38
N ALA A 298 -8.47 3.89 12.31
CA ALA A 298 -8.87 3.91 13.72
C ALA A 298 -10.29 4.46 13.91
N ASN A 299 -10.62 5.60 13.27
CA ASN A 299 -11.94 6.22 13.38
C ASN A 299 -13.03 5.28 12.84
N HIS A 300 -12.84 4.69 11.66
CA HIS A 300 -13.82 3.78 11.08
C HIS A 300 -14.01 2.49 11.90
N PHE A 301 -12.94 1.98 12.51
CA PHE A 301 -13.03 0.85 13.44
C PHE A 301 -13.89 1.20 14.66
N MET A 302 -13.67 2.37 15.27
CA MET A 302 -14.47 2.83 16.42
C MET A 302 -15.95 3.09 16.06
N GLU A 303 -16.23 3.62 14.85
CA GLU A 303 -17.60 3.80 14.34
C GLU A 303 -18.34 2.47 14.14
N THR A 304 -17.65 1.45 13.64
CA THR A 304 -18.23 0.12 13.36
C THR A 304 -18.25 -0.80 14.58
N HIS A 305 -17.37 -0.57 15.56
CA HIS A 305 -17.24 -1.37 16.78
C HIS A 305 -17.32 -0.48 18.03
N PRO A 306 -18.48 0.15 18.32
CA PRO A 306 -18.63 1.10 19.43
C PRO A 306 -18.40 0.49 20.83
N SER A 307 -18.40 -0.84 20.95
CA SER A 307 -18.05 -1.57 22.19
C SER A 307 -16.54 -1.79 22.37
N ALA A 308 -15.71 -1.43 21.39
CA ALA A 308 -14.25 -1.58 21.49
C ALA A 308 -13.65 -0.54 22.42
N ILE A 309 -12.66 -0.94 23.23
CA ILE A 309 -12.08 -0.07 24.26
C ILE A 309 -11.05 0.88 23.62
N SER A 310 -11.35 2.18 23.67
CA SER A 310 -10.52 3.30 23.16
C SER A 310 -9.05 3.27 23.62
N ALA A 311 -8.73 2.65 24.76
CA ALA A 311 -7.39 2.62 25.35
C ALA A 311 -6.28 2.02 24.44
N GLN A 312 -6.62 1.20 23.44
CA GLN A 312 -5.64 0.71 22.47
C GLN A 312 -5.24 1.77 21.42
N TRP A 313 -6.07 2.79 21.21
CA TRP A 313 -6.04 3.66 20.04
C TRP A 313 -5.37 5.03 20.25
N GLY A 314 -5.16 5.46 21.49
CA GLY A 314 -4.33 6.62 21.85
C GLY A 314 -4.56 7.86 20.98
N PHE A 315 -5.69 8.52 21.22
CA PHE A 315 -6.02 9.84 20.65
C PHE A 315 -5.42 10.96 21.52
#